data_AF-A0A9E3JF42-F1
#
_entry.id   AF-A0A9E3JF42-F1
#
_cell.length_a   1.000
_cell.length_b   1.000
_cell.length_c   1.000
_cell.angle_alpha   90.00
_cell.angle_beta   90.00
_cell.angle_gamma   90.00
#
_symmetry.space_group_name_H-M   'P 1'
#
loop_
_entity.id
_entity.type
_entity.pdbx_description
1 polymer ?
#
loop_
_entity_poly.entity_id
_entity_poly.type
_entity_poly.pdbx_seq_one_letter_code
_entity_poly.pdbx_strand_id
1 'polypeptide(L)' 'MTDREMPEQYLDGYDRILTDVSATGRRLTREEIASRRALGEQAAEAGHGLRALIS' A
#
# COMPACT_ATOMS: atom_id res chain seq x y z
N MET A 1 -14.62 -14.38 5.84
CA MET A 1 -13.86 -13.22 5.34
C MET A 1 -12.44 -13.46 5.79
N THR A 2 -11.62 -13.99 4.89
CA THR A 2 -10.27 -14.45 5.24
C THR A 2 -9.40 -13.22 5.35
N ASP A 3 -9.20 -12.78 6.59
CA ASP A 3 -8.08 -11.94 6.99
C ASP A 3 -6.82 -12.68 6.53
N ARG A 4 -6.34 -12.27 5.35
CA ARG A 4 -5.11 -12.80 4.79
C ARG A 4 -4.09 -11.79 5.25
N GLU A 5 -3.52 -12.04 6.43
CA GLU A 5 -2.47 -11.26 7.06
C GLU A 5 -1.43 -10.91 5.99
N MET A 6 -1.63 -9.75 5.39
CA MET A 6 -0.74 -9.19 4.40
C MET A 6 0.47 -8.77 5.20
N PRO A 7 1.68 -9.25 4.87
CA PRO A 7 2.86 -8.90 5.63
C PRO A 7 2.94 -7.38 5.73
N GLU A 8 2.90 -6.84 6.96
CA GLU A 8 2.80 -5.39 7.23
C GLU A 8 3.91 -4.61 6.54
N GLN A 9 5.05 -5.26 6.26
CA GLN A 9 6.16 -4.74 5.47
C GLN A 9 5.78 -4.21 4.07
N TYR A 10 4.73 -4.75 3.44
CA TYR A 10 4.26 -4.26 2.13
C TYR A 10 3.30 -3.07 2.25
N LEU A 11 2.79 -2.80 3.46
CA LEU A 11 1.89 -1.70 3.79
C LEU A 11 2.58 -0.64 4.66
N ASP A 12 3.84 -0.84 5.03
CA ASP A 12 4.61 0.06 5.86
C ASP A 12 4.59 1.49 5.29
N GLY A 13 4.24 2.44 6.15
CA GLY A 13 4.12 3.86 5.80
C GLY A 13 2.91 4.23 4.92
N TYR A 14 2.10 3.26 4.46
CA TYR A 14 0.91 3.55 3.67
C TYR A 14 -0.17 4.25 4.50
N ASP A 15 -0.34 3.84 5.76
CA ASP A 15 -1.24 4.47 6.73
C ASP A 15 -0.89 5.95 6.95
N ARG A 16 0.40 6.26 7.08
CA ARG A 16 0.90 7.61 7.32
C ARG A 16 0.72 8.50 6.11
N ILE A 17 1.02 7.97 4.92
CA ILE A 17 0.78 8.67 3.65
C ILE A 17 -0.70 8.96 3.50
N LEU A 18 -1.58 7.97 3.68
CA LEU A 18 -3.02 8.14 3.59
C LEU A 18 -3.55 9.16 4.59
N THR A 19 -3.07 9.12 5.84
CA THR A 19 -3.46 10.08 6.87
C THR A 19 -3.10 11.50 6.46
N ASP A 20 -1.88 11.72 5.96
CA ASP A 20 -1.42 13.02 5.49
C ASP A 20 -2.22 13.53 4.29
N VAL A 21 -2.41 12.70 3.25
CA VAL A 21 -3.18 13.12 2.07
C VAL A 21 -4.67 13.31 2.37
N SER A 22 -5.26 12.53 3.27
CA SER A 22 -6.64 12.71 3.71
C SER A 22 -6.81 13.97 4.57
N ALA A 23 -5.84 14.29 5.42
CA ALA A 23 -5.88 15.50 6.25
C ALA A 23 -5.65 16.78 5.43
N THR A 24 -4.76 16.73 4.44
CA THR A 24 -4.34 17.90 3.66
C THR A 24 -5.08 18.06 2.33
N GLY A 25 -5.68 16.99 1.81
CA GLY A 25 -6.24 16.94 0.45
C GLY A 25 -5.18 17.01 -0.65
N ARG A 26 -3.89 16.90 -0.31
CA ARG A 26 -2.80 17.00 -1.28
C ARG A 26 -2.74 15.74 -2.14
N ARG A 27 -2.18 15.88 -3.35
CA ARG A 27 -1.92 14.75 -4.23
C ARG A 27 -0.66 14.01 -3.79
N LEU A 28 -0.67 12.68 -3.89
CA LEU A 28 0.54 11.86 -3.73
C LEU A 28 1.65 12.35 -4.67
N THR A 29 2.86 12.44 -4.16
CA THR A 29 4.04 12.75 -4.97
C THR A 29 4.42 11.58 -5.87
N ARG A 30 5.28 11.85 -6.86
CA ARG A 30 5.77 10.79 -7.75
C ARG A 30 6.56 9.72 -7.00
N GLU A 31 7.33 10.11 -5.98
CA GLU A 31 8.11 9.18 -5.16
C GLU A 31 7.20 8.27 -4.33
N GLU A 32 6.16 8.82 -3.71
CA GLU A 32 5.15 8.02 -2.97
C GLU A 32 4.43 7.03 -3.90
N ILE A 33 4.08 7.45 -5.11
CA ILE A 33 3.46 6.56 -6.11
C ILE A 33 4.44 5.46 -6.56
N ALA A 34 5.71 5.81 -6.81
CA ALA A 34 6.72 4.85 -7.24
C ALA A 34 7.03 3.82 -6.15
N SER A 35 7.19 4.26 -4.90
CA SER A 35 7.37 3.40 -3.74
C SER A 35 6.20 2.42 -3.59
N ARG A 36 4.96 2.91 -3.74
CA ARG A 36 3.77 2.05 -3.65
C ARG A 36 3.68 1.03 -4.78
N ARG A 37 4.10 1.40 -6.00
CA ARG A 37 4.18 0.46 -7.13
C ARG A 37 5.20 -0.64 -6.89
N ALA A 38 6.40 -0.29 -6.40
CA ALA A 38 7.44 -1.28 -6.09
C ALA A 38 6.99 -2.27 -5.01
N LEU A 39 6.38 -1.78 -3.92
CA LEU A 39 5.85 -2.65 -2.87
C LEU A 39 4.70 -3.53 -3.37
N GLY A 40 3.84 -3.00 -4.26
CA GLY A 40 2.78 -3.77 -4.90
C GLY A 40 3.31 -4.86 -5.84
N GLU A 41 4.39 -4.59 -6.57
CA GLU A 41 5.07 -5.57 -7.41
C GLU A 41 5.67 -6.70 -6.58
N GLN A 42 6.41 -6.36 -5.50
CA GLN A 42 6.97 -7.35 -4.59
C GLN A 42 5.89 -8.19 -3.89
N ALA A 43 4.76 -7.59 -3.52
CA ALA A 43 3.62 -8.32 -2.97
C ALA A 43 3.01 -9.29 -3.99
N ALA A 44 2.88 -8.87 -5.25
CA ALA A 44 2.39 -9.72 -6.34
C ALA A 44 3.36 -10.89 -6.63
N GLU A 45 4.67 -10.64 -6.64
CA GLU A 45 5.70 -11.68 -6.76
C GLU A 45 5.62 -12.69 -5.60
N ALA A 46 5.34 -12.22 -4.38
CA ALA A 46 5.12 -13.07 -3.21
C ALA A 46 3.76 -13.79 -3.21
N GLY A 47 2.94 -13.65 -4.26
CA GLY A 47 1.65 -14.33 -4.42
C GLY A 47 0.48 -13.64 -3.71
N HIS A 48 0.68 -12.42 -3.21
CA HIS A 48 -0.39 -11.60 -2.67
C HIS A 48 -1.04 -10.77 -3.77
N GLY A 49 -2.19 -11.22 -4.27
CA GLY A 49 -2.95 -10.46 -5.26
C GLY A 49 -3.46 -9.14 -4.70
N LEU A 50 -3.58 -8.12 -5.55
CA LEU A 50 -4.09 -6.77 -5.20
C LEU A 50 -5.44 -6.77 -4.48
N ARG A 51 -6.26 -7.81 -4.70
CA ARG A 51 -7.56 -7.99 -4.06
C ARG A 51 -7.47 -8.43 -2.60
N ALA A 52 -6.31 -8.95 -2.17
CA ALA A 52 -6.00 -9.19 -0.75
C ALA A 52 -5.51 -7.90 -0.04
N LEU A 53 -5.11 -6.87 -0.79
CA LEU A 53 -4.72 -5.56 -0.24
C LEU A 53 -5.94 -4.65 0.05
N ILE A 54 -7.12 -5.03 -0.42
CA ILE A 54 -8.38 -4.29 -0.24
C ILE A 54 -9.33 -5.24 0.53
N SER A 55 -9.26 -5.21 1.86
CA SER A 55 -10.24 -5.86 2.74
C SER A 55 -11.00 -4.84 3.58
#